data_AF-A0AA42RJ20-F1
#
_entry.id   AF-A0AA42RJ20-F1
#
_cell.length_a   1.000
_cell.length_b   1.000
_cell.length_c   1.000
_cell.angle_alpha   90.00
_cell.angle_beta   90.00
_cell.angle_gamma   90.00
#
_symmetry.space_group_name_H-M   'P 1'
#
loop_
_entity.id
_entity.type
_entity.pdbx_description
1 polymer ?
#
loop_
_entity_poly.entity_id
_entity_poly.type
_entity_poly.pdbx_seq_one_letter_code
_entity_poly.pdbx_strand_id
1 'polypeptide(L)'
;MFKDAIREEIISLNTYPFASVRIKKAKSTRLFLNKEQIEQLKNHKSSFGQTDTYFRDMFIFSCYAGGLRFSDVVTLQWKNYDENEQRIRLNIRKTKRSHQFKVGQSALEILNKYKKETSEPDDFIFPIISEANFFEQSNEYQLKVIGSKNVLCGQKLRRMGKELEFPFSLSFHLSRHTFATQALANGMRIEYVSKLLDHSDIGTTQIYAKIVNEELDKAVEQFIE
;
A
#
# COMPACT_ATOMS: atom_id res chain seq x y z
N MET A 1 -19.83 -20.41 -3.22
CA MET A 1 -20.35 -21.81 -3.30
C MET A 1 -21.87 -21.85 -3.11
N PHE A 2 -22.45 -21.91 -1.89
CA PHE A 2 -23.92 -22.04 -1.75
C PHE A 2 -24.72 -20.89 -2.38
N LYS A 3 -24.30 -19.62 -2.23
CA LYS A 3 -24.98 -18.49 -2.89
C LYS A 3 -24.87 -18.51 -4.41
N ASP A 4 -23.79 -19.11 -4.93
CA ASP A 4 -23.58 -19.24 -6.38
C ASP A 4 -24.45 -20.38 -6.92
N ALA A 5 -24.52 -21.52 -6.21
CA ALA A 5 -25.43 -22.62 -6.52
C ALA A 5 -26.91 -22.21 -6.46
N ILE A 6 -27.29 -21.28 -5.56
CA ILE A 6 -28.64 -20.69 -5.56
C ILE A 6 -28.86 -19.78 -6.77
N ARG A 7 -27.85 -18.99 -7.15
CA ARG A 7 -27.92 -18.09 -8.31
C ARG A 7 -28.00 -18.84 -9.64
N GLU A 8 -27.32 -19.98 -9.71
CA GLU A 8 -27.34 -20.91 -10.83
C GLU A 8 -28.52 -21.90 -10.76
N GLU A 9 -29.44 -21.70 -9.81
CA GLU A 9 -30.66 -22.50 -9.63
C GLU A 9 -30.43 -24.00 -9.36
N ILE A 10 -29.21 -24.37 -8.94
CA ILE A 10 -28.81 -25.75 -8.59
C ILE A 10 -29.45 -26.18 -7.26
N ILE A 11 -29.63 -25.24 -6.34
CA ILE A 11 -30.29 -25.47 -5.04
C ILE A 11 -31.22 -24.31 -4.71
N SER A 12 -32.28 -24.57 -3.94
CA SER A 12 -33.24 -23.55 -3.54
C SER A 12 -32.75 -22.71 -2.35
N LEU A 13 -33.26 -21.48 -2.23
CA LEU A 13 -32.87 -20.53 -1.17
C LEU A 13 -33.13 -21.09 0.25
N ASN A 14 -34.17 -21.93 0.40
CA ASN A 14 -34.50 -22.60 1.66
C ASN A 14 -33.43 -23.62 2.10
N THR A 15 -32.54 -24.06 1.21
CA THR A 15 -31.45 -24.98 1.50
C THR A 15 -30.19 -24.24 1.95
N TYR A 16 -30.22 -22.90 2.04
CA TYR A 16 -29.07 -22.10 2.46
C TYR A 16 -28.78 -22.29 3.97
N PRO A 17 -27.73 -23.05 4.34
CA PRO A 17 -27.55 -23.49 5.74
C PRO A 17 -27.05 -22.37 6.67
N PHE A 18 -26.79 -21.17 6.12
CA PHE A 18 -26.26 -20.02 6.85
C PHE A 18 -27.28 -18.89 7.01
N ALA A 19 -28.55 -19.10 6.67
CA ALA A 19 -29.59 -18.07 6.77
C ALA A 19 -29.72 -17.50 8.19
N SER A 20 -29.54 -18.33 9.22
CA SER A 20 -29.60 -17.97 10.63
C SER A 20 -28.23 -17.60 11.24
N VAL A 21 -27.12 -17.82 10.52
CA VAL A 21 -25.77 -17.61 11.06
C VAL A 21 -25.37 -16.14 10.91
N ARG A 22 -25.40 -15.40 12.02
CA ARG A 22 -24.86 -14.04 12.09
C ARG A 22 -23.46 -14.05 12.69
N ILE A 23 -22.44 -14.01 11.84
CA ILE A 23 -21.06 -13.83 12.28
C ILE A 23 -20.84 -12.35 12.61
N LYS A 24 -20.66 -12.02 13.89
CA LYS A 24 -20.22 -10.69 14.29
C LYS A 24 -18.77 -10.51 13.83
N LYS A 25 -18.53 -9.58 12.89
CA LYS A 25 -17.17 -9.15 12.56
C LYS A 25 -16.61 -8.35 13.74
N ALA A 26 -15.47 -8.76 14.28
CA ALA A 26 -14.75 -7.94 15.24
C ALA A 26 -14.39 -6.59 14.61
N LYS A 27 -14.51 -5.50 15.38
CA LYS A 27 -13.98 -4.20 14.94
C LYS A 27 -12.46 -4.31 14.91
N SER A 28 -11.88 -4.22 13.71
CA SER A 28 -10.43 -4.09 13.55
C SER A 28 -10.11 -2.60 13.55
N THR A 29 -9.33 -2.15 14.53
CA THR A 29 -8.64 -0.86 14.48
C THR A 29 -7.60 -0.94 13.37
N ARG A 30 -7.65 -0.02 12.39
CA ARG A 30 -6.59 0.03 11.38
C ARG A 30 -5.38 0.74 11.98
N LEU A 31 -4.25 0.10 11.83
CA LEU A 31 -2.96 0.60 12.24
C LEU A 31 -2.36 1.46 11.10
N PHE A 32 -1.57 2.45 11.46
CA PHE A 32 -0.81 3.32 10.56
C PHE A 32 0.43 3.84 11.29
N LEU A 33 1.40 4.40 10.56
CA LEU A 33 2.57 5.03 11.18
C LEU A 33 2.32 6.52 11.40
N ASN A 34 2.68 7.03 12.58
CA ASN A 34 2.76 8.46 12.81
C ASN A 34 4.04 9.05 12.18
N LYS A 35 4.22 10.37 12.29
CA LYS A 35 5.35 11.07 11.66
C LYS A 35 6.68 10.60 12.25
N GLU A 36 6.76 10.44 13.56
CA GLU A 36 7.95 10.00 14.29
C GLU A 36 8.39 8.61 13.84
N GLN A 37 7.44 7.66 13.72
CA GLN A 37 7.70 6.30 13.26
C GLN A 37 8.15 6.24 11.80
N ILE A 38 7.62 7.12 10.94
CA ILE A 38 8.08 7.22 9.55
C ILE A 38 9.53 7.71 9.51
N GLU A 39 9.88 8.72 10.30
CA GLU A 39 11.25 9.22 10.37
C GLU A 39 12.22 8.20 10.99
N GLN A 40 11.80 7.48 12.02
CA GLN A 40 12.55 6.34 12.56
C GLN A 40 12.81 5.29 11.47
N LEU A 41 11.78 4.91 10.70
CA LEU A 41 11.92 3.95 9.61
C LEU A 41 12.79 4.49 8.46
N LYS A 42 12.68 5.77 8.10
CA LYS A 42 13.50 6.43 7.05
C LYS A 42 14.99 6.39 7.41
N ASN A 43 15.31 6.64 8.68
CA ASN A 43 16.68 6.71 9.19
C ASN A 43 17.24 5.35 9.65
N HIS A 44 16.40 4.32 9.76
CA HIS A 44 16.80 3.00 10.19
C HIS A 44 17.80 2.36 9.22
N LYS A 45 19.02 2.07 9.71
CA LYS A 45 20.05 1.35 8.98
C LYS A 45 19.96 -0.13 9.32
N SER A 46 19.49 -0.95 8.38
CA SER A 46 19.42 -2.39 8.57
C SER A 46 20.82 -3.02 8.50
N SER A 47 21.11 -3.91 9.44
CA SER A 47 22.35 -4.69 9.50
C SER A 47 22.39 -5.86 8.51
N PHE A 48 21.32 -6.09 7.73
CA PHE A 48 21.11 -7.35 6.99
C PHE A 48 21.13 -7.21 5.45
N GLY A 49 21.67 -6.09 4.96
CA GLY A 49 22.04 -5.91 3.55
C GLY A 49 21.12 -5.00 2.73
N GLN A 50 21.43 -4.88 1.44
CA GLN A 50 20.84 -3.88 0.56
C GLN A 50 19.33 -4.09 0.30
N THR A 51 18.85 -5.34 0.24
CA THR A 51 17.43 -5.66 0.01
C THR A 51 16.50 -5.07 1.07
N ASP A 52 16.98 -4.93 2.32
CA ASP A 52 16.23 -4.29 3.38
C ASP A 52 16.01 -2.81 3.10
N THR A 53 17.08 -2.12 2.68
CA THR A 53 16.99 -0.73 2.23
C THR A 53 15.98 -0.58 1.10
N TYR A 54 15.95 -1.51 0.16
CA TYR A 54 15.00 -1.49 -0.94
C TYR A 54 13.54 -1.60 -0.48
N PHE A 55 13.22 -2.56 0.39
CA PHE A 55 11.84 -2.69 0.88
C PHE A 55 11.42 -1.56 1.81
N ARG A 56 12.34 -1.02 2.60
CA ARG A 56 12.13 0.18 3.42
C ARG A 56 11.81 1.38 2.52
N ASP A 57 12.62 1.62 1.51
CA ASP A 57 12.42 2.75 0.59
C ASP A 57 11.14 2.57 -0.22
N MET A 58 10.80 1.37 -0.68
CA MET A 58 9.50 1.10 -1.32
C MET A 58 8.32 1.39 -0.38
N PHE A 59 8.44 1.07 0.90
CA PHE A 59 7.41 1.37 1.90
C PHE A 59 7.23 2.88 2.06
N ILE A 60 8.32 3.61 2.27
CA ILE A 60 8.30 5.08 2.42
C ILE A 60 7.80 5.74 1.14
N PHE A 61 8.26 5.29 -0.03
CA PHE A 61 7.77 5.75 -1.32
C PHE A 61 6.24 5.62 -1.40
N SER A 62 5.69 4.46 -1.05
CA SER A 62 4.24 4.23 -1.03
C SER A 62 3.50 5.20 -0.09
N CYS A 63 4.04 5.50 1.10
CA CYS A 63 3.47 6.49 2.01
C CYS A 63 3.35 7.90 1.39
N TYR A 64 4.18 8.24 0.41
CA TYR A 64 4.24 9.58 -0.21
C TYR A 64 3.87 9.59 -1.71
N ALA A 65 3.54 8.43 -2.29
CA ALA A 65 3.20 8.25 -3.70
C ALA A 65 1.85 7.55 -3.83
N GLY A 66 0.78 8.17 -3.31
CA GLY A 66 -0.59 7.69 -3.52
C GLY A 66 -0.98 6.41 -2.77
N GLY A 67 -0.16 5.95 -1.82
CA GLY A 67 -0.45 4.75 -1.03
C GLY A 67 -0.47 3.47 -1.86
N LEU A 68 0.34 3.35 -2.92
CA LEU A 68 0.34 2.23 -3.87
C LEU A 68 0.41 0.84 -3.21
N ARG A 69 -0.10 -0.19 -3.89
CA ARG A 69 0.00 -1.58 -3.40
C ARG A 69 1.42 -2.08 -3.65
N PHE A 70 1.88 -3.04 -2.84
CA PHE A 70 3.18 -3.69 -3.04
C PHE A 70 3.39 -4.13 -4.49
N SER A 71 2.38 -4.79 -5.08
CA SER A 71 2.43 -5.27 -6.46
C SER A 71 2.62 -4.16 -7.49
N ASP A 72 2.08 -2.96 -7.23
CA ASP A 72 2.19 -1.84 -8.15
C ASP A 72 3.57 -1.16 -7.99
N VAL A 73 4.10 -1.07 -6.76
CA VAL A 73 5.43 -0.50 -6.49
C VAL A 73 6.56 -1.41 -6.96
N VAL A 74 6.48 -2.71 -6.70
CA VAL A 74 7.55 -3.67 -7.04
C VAL A 74 7.71 -3.87 -8.55
N THR A 75 6.67 -3.59 -9.33
CA THR A 75 6.70 -3.68 -10.80
C THR A 75 6.73 -2.31 -11.46
N LEU A 76 7.00 -1.23 -10.72
CA LEU A 76 7.03 0.12 -11.27
C LEU A 76 8.28 0.30 -12.15
N GLN A 77 8.11 0.76 -13.39
CA GLN A 77 9.19 1.01 -14.34
C GLN A 77 9.40 2.51 -14.56
N TRP A 78 10.56 2.93 -15.05
CA TRP A 78 10.85 4.36 -15.28
C TRP A 78 9.90 5.01 -16.29
N LYS A 79 9.40 4.29 -17.29
CA LYS A 79 8.36 4.79 -18.22
C LYS A 79 7.06 5.18 -17.54
N ASN A 80 6.83 4.74 -16.29
CA ASN A 80 5.68 5.13 -15.49
C ASN A 80 5.89 6.46 -14.76
N TYR A 81 7.10 7.00 -14.72
CA TYR A 81 7.40 8.27 -14.07
C TYR A 81 7.69 9.36 -15.11
N ASP A 82 6.90 10.43 -15.05
CA ASP A 82 7.11 11.65 -15.81
C ASP A 82 7.86 12.66 -14.93
N GLU A 83 9.12 12.89 -15.25
CA GLU A 83 10.01 13.78 -14.49
C GLU A 83 9.63 15.25 -14.62
N ASN A 84 9.13 15.67 -15.79
CA ASN A 84 8.74 17.05 -16.06
C ASN A 84 7.51 17.44 -15.23
N GLU A 85 6.54 16.54 -15.13
CA GLU A 85 5.31 16.79 -14.37
C GLU A 85 5.38 16.30 -12.92
N GLN A 86 6.46 15.59 -12.54
CA GLN A 86 6.62 14.87 -11.27
C GLN A 86 5.43 13.96 -10.97
N ARG A 87 5.06 13.14 -11.95
CA ARG A 87 3.85 12.31 -11.92
C ARG A 87 4.15 10.84 -12.16
N ILE A 88 3.43 9.99 -11.44
CA ILE A 88 3.36 8.56 -11.77
C ILE A 88 2.11 8.33 -12.62
N ARG A 89 2.26 7.58 -13.71
CA ARG A 89 1.20 7.09 -14.60
C ARG A 89 1.30 5.56 -14.69
N LEU A 90 0.31 4.87 -14.12
CA LEU A 90 0.27 3.40 -14.15
C LEU A 90 -1.13 2.87 -14.40
N ASN A 91 -1.20 1.68 -15.01
CA ASN A 91 -2.43 0.89 -15.01
C ASN A 91 -2.39 -0.05 -13.81
N ILE A 92 -3.30 0.16 -12.85
CA ILE A 92 -3.30 -0.62 -11.61
C ILE A 92 -3.47 -2.10 -11.93
N ARG A 93 -2.58 -2.95 -11.42
CA ARG A 93 -2.55 -4.36 -11.81
C ARG A 93 -3.86 -5.09 -11.46
N LYS A 94 -4.41 -4.78 -10.28
CA LYS A 94 -5.60 -5.44 -9.71
C LYS A 94 -6.89 -5.04 -10.40
N THR A 95 -7.07 -3.75 -10.71
CA THR A 95 -8.34 -3.20 -11.22
C THR A 95 -8.29 -2.85 -12.70
N LYS A 96 -7.08 -2.85 -13.31
CA LYS A 96 -6.81 -2.45 -14.69
C LYS A 96 -7.19 -1.00 -15.01
N ARG A 97 -7.47 -0.18 -13.99
CA ARG A 97 -7.80 1.24 -14.14
C ARG A 97 -6.52 2.07 -14.25
N SER A 98 -6.51 3.02 -15.19
CA SER A 98 -5.43 4.00 -15.30
C SER A 98 -5.45 4.95 -14.11
N HIS A 99 -4.30 5.13 -13.47
CA HIS A 99 -4.07 6.04 -12.36
C HIS A 99 -2.93 6.98 -12.70
N GLN A 100 -3.16 8.27 -12.43
CA GLN A 100 -2.13 9.28 -12.54
C GLN A 100 -2.20 10.27 -11.36
N PHE A 101 -1.05 10.55 -10.75
CA PHE A 101 -0.97 11.46 -9.60
C PHE A 101 0.43 12.05 -9.47
N LYS A 102 0.50 13.24 -8.86
CA LYS A 102 1.79 13.86 -8.48
C LYS A 102 2.39 13.14 -7.29
N VAL A 103 3.71 13.04 -7.25
CA VAL A 103 4.44 12.47 -6.11
C VAL A 103 4.88 13.57 -5.13
N GLY A 104 4.93 13.25 -3.84
CA GLY A 104 5.44 14.16 -2.82
C GLY A 104 6.97 14.21 -2.78
N GLN A 105 7.53 15.21 -2.08
CA GLN A 105 8.98 15.42 -1.99
C GLN A 105 9.75 14.18 -1.50
N SER A 106 9.28 13.51 -0.45
CA SER A 106 9.91 12.29 0.06
C SER A 106 9.91 11.14 -0.95
N ALA A 107 8.90 11.07 -1.83
CA ALA A 107 8.88 10.09 -2.90
C ALA A 107 9.85 10.48 -4.03
N LEU A 108 10.00 11.77 -4.34
CA LEU A 108 11.00 12.27 -5.29
C LEU A 108 12.44 12.01 -4.82
N GLU A 109 12.73 12.23 -3.53
CA GLU A 109 14.02 11.89 -2.94
C GLU A 109 14.38 10.41 -3.16
N ILE A 110 13.39 9.52 -2.99
CA ILE A 110 13.56 8.11 -3.26
C ILE A 110 13.76 7.86 -4.75
N LEU A 111 12.94 8.43 -5.64
CA LEU A 111 13.14 8.25 -7.08
C LEU A 111 14.56 8.68 -7.50
N ASN A 112 15.03 9.84 -7.07
CA ASN A 112 16.36 10.34 -7.38
C ASN A 112 17.47 9.43 -6.86
N LYS A 113 17.28 8.80 -5.69
CA LYS A 113 18.23 7.80 -5.15
C LYS A 113 18.39 6.58 -6.06
N TYR A 114 17.34 6.16 -6.77
CA TYR A 114 17.34 4.97 -7.61
C TYR A 114 17.60 5.26 -9.09
N LYS A 115 17.43 6.50 -9.54
CA LYS A 115 17.70 6.91 -10.91
C LYS A 115 19.20 6.89 -11.17
N LYS A 116 19.62 6.17 -12.20
CA LYS A 116 21.00 6.17 -12.72
C LYS A 116 21.01 6.84 -14.09
N GLU A 117 22.17 7.33 -14.52
CA GLU A 117 22.36 7.84 -15.88
C GLU A 117 22.06 6.78 -16.94
N THR A 118 22.30 5.51 -16.61
CA THR A 118 22.04 4.35 -17.47
C THR A 118 20.64 3.76 -17.32
N SER A 119 19.72 4.44 -16.62
CA SER A 119 18.37 3.91 -16.38
C SER A 119 17.47 4.06 -17.61
N GLU A 120 17.07 2.93 -18.17
CA GLU A 120 16.21 2.85 -19.35
C GLU A 120 14.72 2.91 -18.97
N PRO A 121 13.81 3.29 -19.89
CA PRO A 121 12.37 3.38 -19.62
C PRO A 121 11.74 2.08 -19.10
N ASP A 122 12.21 0.92 -19.57
CA ASP A 122 11.69 -0.38 -19.17
C ASP A 122 12.39 -0.97 -17.92
N ASP A 123 13.36 -0.28 -17.35
CA ASP A 123 13.98 -0.73 -16.10
C ASP A 123 13.00 -0.57 -14.93
N PHE A 124 12.99 -1.55 -14.04
CA PHE A 124 12.31 -1.42 -12.75
C PHE A 124 12.97 -0.33 -11.90
N ILE A 125 12.16 0.54 -11.30
CA ILE A 125 12.65 1.59 -10.39
C ILE A 125 13.31 0.95 -9.16
N PHE A 126 12.68 -0.08 -8.60
CA PHE A 126 13.19 -0.79 -7.43
C PHE A 126 13.78 -2.15 -7.86
N PRO A 127 15.08 -2.42 -7.57
CA PRO A 127 15.78 -3.62 -8.03
C PRO A 127 15.47 -4.84 -7.13
N ILE A 128 14.19 -5.25 -7.10
CA ILE A 128 13.69 -6.44 -6.39
C ILE A 128 13.39 -7.59 -7.36
N ILE A 129 12.87 -7.23 -8.54
CA ILE A 129 12.66 -8.10 -9.70
C ILE A 129 13.78 -7.74 -10.68
N SER A 130 14.48 -8.74 -11.19
CA SER A 130 15.66 -8.55 -12.06
C SER A 130 15.49 -9.24 -13.41
N GLU A 131 14.41 -9.99 -13.59
CA GLU A 131 14.08 -10.71 -14.80
C GLU A 131 13.62 -9.72 -15.89
N ALA A 132 14.45 -9.49 -16.92
CA ALA A 132 14.16 -8.53 -18.00
C ALA A 132 12.86 -8.87 -18.76
N ASN A 133 12.59 -10.15 -18.98
CA ASN A 133 11.39 -10.64 -19.66
C ASN A 133 10.18 -10.80 -18.72
N PHE A 134 10.22 -10.26 -17.50
CA PHE A 134 9.16 -10.45 -16.48
C PHE A 134 7.75 -10.16 -17.02
N PHE A 135 7.59 -9.10 -17.81
CA PHE A 135 6.28 -8.72 -18.37
C PHE A 135 5.83 -9.58 -19.56
N GLU A 136 6.74 -10.30 -20.21
CA GLU A 136 6.44 -11.26 -21.28
C GLU A 136 6.01 -12.63 -20.73
N GLN A 137 6.33 -12.91 -19.46
CA GLN A 137 5.94 -14.15 -18.80
C GLN A 137 4.44 -14.23 -18.55
N SER A 138 3.95 -15.46 -18.34
CA SER A 138 2.54 -15.70 -18.03
C SER A 138 2.09 -14.94 -16.78
N ASN A 139 0.81 -14.57 -16.73
CA ASN A 139 0.26 -13.87 -15.56
C ASN A 139 0.42 -14.69 -14.25
N GLU A 140 0.33 -16.02 -14.34
CA GLU A 140 0.56 -16.92 -13.20
C GLU A 140 2.00 -16.81 -12.68
N TYR A 141 2.99 -16.87 -13.58
CA TYR A 141 4.40 -16.72 -13.21
C TYR A 141 4.65 -15.36 -12.54
N GLN A 142 4.15 -14.28 -13.13
CA GLN A 142 4.31 -12.94 -12.57
C GLN A 142 3.68 -12.84 -11.17
N LEU A 143 2.48 -13.40 -10.96
CA LEU A 143 1.83 -13.43 -9.65
C LEU A 143 2.62 -14.23 -8.62
N LYS A 144 3.20 -15.37 -9.03
CA LYS A 144 4.07 -16.19 -8.17
C LYS A 144 5.32 -15.43 -7.73
N VAL A 145 6.01 -14.76 -8.65
CA VAL A 145 7.21 -13.95 -8.35
C VAL A 145 6.84 -12.81 -7.40
N ILE A 146 5.82 -12.00 -7.74
CA ILE A 146 5.36 -10.90 -6.88
C ILE A 146 4.96 -11.41 -5.49
N GLY A 147 4.23 -12.53 -5.43
CA GLY A 147 3.81 -13.14 -4.18
C GLY A 147 5.00 -13.52 -3.30
N SER A 148 6.02 -14.17 -3.89
CA SER A 148 7.27 -14.51 -3.20
C SER A 148 7.99 -13.26 -2.67
N LYS A 149 8.15 -12.23 -3.50
CA LYS A 149 8.78 -10.96 -3.07
C LYS A 149 7.96 -10.24 -2.00
N ASN A 150 6.63 -10.33 -2.02
CA ASN A 150 5.75 -9.75 -1.01
C ASN A 150 5.91 -10.45 0.35
N VAL A 151 6.04 -11.79 0.37
CA VAL A 151 6.33 -12.54 1.60
C VAL A 151 7.68 -12.10 2.17
N LEU A 152 8.72 -12.02 1.34
CA LEU A 152 10.04 -11.56 1.75
C LEU A 152 10.02 -10.12 2.29
N CYS A 153 9.30 -9.22 1.62
CA CYS A 153 9.08 -7.85 2.07
C CYS A 153 8.42 -7.82 3.45
N GLY A 154 7.36 -8.60 3.65
CA GLY A 154 6.66 -8.71 4.93
C GLY A 154 7.55 -9.22 6.06
N GLN A 155 8.39 -10.22 5.80
CA GLN A 155 9.35 -10.73 6.78
C GLN A 155 10.36 -9.64 7.22
N LYS A 156 10.93 -8.92 6.25
CA LYS A 156 11.93 -7.86 6.50
C LYS A 156 11.33 -6.66 7.20
N LEU A 157 10.16 -6.18 6.74
CA LEU A 157 9.45 -5.08 7.41
C LEU A 157 9.06 -5.45 8.84
N ARG A 158 8.54 -6.66 9.08
CA ARG A 158 8.23 -7.12 10.43
C ARG A 158 9.46 -7.11 11.33
N ARG A 159 10.63 -7.49 10.81
CA ARG A 159 11.89 -7.41 11.56
C ARG A 159 12.26 -5.96 11.88
N MET A 160 12.29 -5.06 10.90
CA MET A 160 12.59 -3.63 11.14
C MET A 160 11.64 -3.03 12.18
N GLY A 161 10.34 -3.34 12.08
CA GLY A 161 9.37 -2.88 13.07
C GLY A 161 9.64 -3.39 14.48
N LYS A 162 10.18 -4.61 14.64
CA LYS A 162 10.62 -5.11 15.94
C LYS A 162 11.88 -4.41 16.45
N GLU A 163 12.86 -4.19 15.58
CA GLU A 163 14.11 -3.49 15.92
C GLU A 163 13.87 -2.04 16.32
N LEU A 164 12.85 -1.41 15.74
CA LEU A 164 12.39 -0.05 16.08
C LEU A 164 11.33 -0.04 17.19
N GLU A 165 11.02 -1.18 17.78
CA GLU A 165 10.06 -1.33 18.89
C GLU A 165 8.66 -0.76 18.59
N PHE A 166 8.21 -0.89 17.33
CA PHE A 166 6.87 -0.46 16.96
C PHE A 166 5.82 -1.29 17.70
N PRO A 167 4.71 -0.68 18.17
CA PRO A 167 3.68 -1.37 18.95
C PRO A 167 2.82 -2.32 18.10
N PHE A 168 3.18 -2.51 16.82
CA PHE A 168 2.47 -3.35 15.88
C PHE A 168 3.42 -4.05 14.90
N SER A 169 2.91 -5.12 14.27
CA SER A 169 3.63 -5.79 13.19
C SER A 169 3.64 -4.92 11.93
N LEU A 170 4.79 -4.36 11.59
CA LEU A 170 4.97 -3.64 10.33
C LEU A 170 4.73 -4.57 9.12
N SER A 171 3.93 -4.11 8.17
CA SER A 171 3.65 -4.82 6.90
C SER A 171 3.45 -3.80 5.78
N PHE A 172 3.69 -4.19 4.52
CA PHE A 172 3.64 -3.23 3.42
C PHE A 172 2.28 -2.52 3.28
N HIS A 173 1.17 -3.20 3.64
CA HIS A 173 -0.16 -2.61 3.56
C HIS A 173 -0.34 -1.39 4.49
N LEU A 174 0.46 -1.29 5.57
CA LEU A 174 0.43 -0.13 6.45
C LEU A 174 0.92 1.15 5.75
N SER A 175 1.72 1.06 4.68
CA SER A 175 2.08 2.25 3.89
C SER A 175 0.84 2.91 3.28
N ARG A 176 -0.11 2.10 2.79
CA ARG A 176 -1.39 2.56 2.25
C ARG A 176 -2.26 3.19 3.33
N HIS A 177 -2.33 2.58 4.51
CA HIS A 177 -3.09 3.13 5.65
C HIS A 177 -2.49 4.46 6.11
N THR A 178 -1.17 4.52 6.20
CA THR A 178 -0.41 5.71 6.55
C THR A 178 -0.68 6.84 5.57
N PHE A 179 -0.55 6.59 4.26
CA PHE A 179 -0.90 7.59 3.24
C PHE A 179 -2.36 8.07 3.39
N ALA A 180 -3.31 7.15 3.55
CA ALA A 180 -4.72 7.49 3.64
C ALA A 180 -5.05 8.37 4.85
N THR A 181 -4.58 7.97 6.03
CA THR A 181 -4.78 8.70 7.28
C THR A 181 -4.10 10.07 7.21
N GLN A 182 -2.85 10.14 6.73
CA GLN A 182 -2.14 11.42 6.59
C GLN A 182 -2.78 12.35 5.57
N ALA A 183 -3.25 11.83 4.43
CA ALA A 183 -3.91 12.65 3.43
C ALA A 183 -5.19 13.29 4.00
N LEU A 184 -6.01 12.50 4.72
CA LEU A 184 -7.21 13.01 5.39
C LEU A 184 -6.88 14.00 6.51
N ALA A 185 -5.90 13.69 7.36
CA ALA A 185 -5.46 14.57 8.44
C ALA A 185 -4.91 15.92 7.92
N ASN A 186 -4.30 15.93 6.74
CA ASN A 186 -3.86 17.14 6.05
C ASN A 186 -4.95 17.80 5.18
N GLY A 187 -6.22 17.48 5.41
CA GLY A 187 -7.36 18.15 4.78
C GLY A 187 -7.70 17.69 3.36
N MET A 188 -7.09 16.62 2.85
CA MET A 188 -7.50 16.07 1.55
C MET A 188 -8.91 15.50 1.66
N ARG A 189 -9.79 15.91 0.74
CA ARG A 189 -11.15 15.37 0.66
C ARG A 189 -11.15 13.84 0.48
N ILE A 190 -12.06 13.18 1.19
CA ILE A 190 -12.16 11.71 1.22
C ILE A 190 -12.36 11.09 -0.18
N GLU A 191 -13.04 11.77 -1.08
CA GLU A 191 -13.25 11.32 -2.47
C GLU A 191 -11.93 11.28 -3.24
N TYR A 192 -11.03 12.24 -3.00
CA TYR A 192 -9.70 12.26 -3.63
C TYR A 192 -8.81 11.17 -3.04
N VAL A 193 -8.83 10.99 -1.71
CA VAL A 193 -8.12 9.87 -1.07
C VAL A 193 -8.63 8.54 -1.61
N SER A 194 -9.94 8.36 -1.70
CA SER A 194 -10.57 7.14 -2.23
C SER A 194 -10.15 6.86 -3.68
N LYS A 195 -10.06 7.91 -4.50
CA LYS A 195 -9.60 7.83 -5.89
C LYS A 195 -8.12 7.47 -5.98
N LEU A 196 -7.24 8.10 -5.19
CA LEU A 196 -5.81 7.79 -5.15
C LEU A 196 -5.57 6.34 -4.69
N LEU A 197 -6.37 5.88 -3.72
CA LEU A 197 -6.35 4.52 -3.23
C LEU A 197 -7.10 3.53 -4.13
N ASP A 198 -7.58 3.91 -5.32
CA ASP A 198 -8.27 2.99 -6.24
C ASP A 198 -9.39 2.18 -5.55
N HIS A 199 -10.10 2.78 -4.58
CA HIS A 199 -11.19 2.12 -3.88
C HIS A 199 -12.47 2.22 -4.71
N SER A 200 -13.09 1.07 -4.99
CA SER A 200 -14.38 1.00 -5.68
C SER A 200 -15.55 1.50 -4.81
N ASP A 201 -15.37 1.47 -3.50
CA ASP A 201 -16.36 1.93 -2.52
C ASP A 201 -15.70 2.90 -1.54
N ILE A 202 -16.29 4.09 -1.44
CA ILE A 202 -15.84 5.15 -0.52
C ILE A 202 -15.96 4.72 0.94
N GLY A 203 -16.87 3.79 1.27
CA GLY A 203 -17.00 3.19 2.58
C GLY A 203 -15.70 2.54 3.08
N THR A 204 -14.86 2.05 2.17
CA THR A 204 -13.52 1.53 2.52
C THR A 204 -12.59 2.63 3.02
N THR A 205 -12.71 3.84 2.45
CA THR A 205 -11.93 5.02 2.83
C THR A 205 -12.46 5.69 4.11
N GLN A 206 -13.76 5.58 4.40
CA GLN A 206 -14.38 6.11 5.63
C GLN A 206 -13.76 5.55 6.91
N ILE A 207 -13.16 4.36 6.86
CA ILE A 207 -12.46 3.77 8.00
C ILE A 207 -11.30 4.67 8.45
N TYR A 208 -10.60 5.34 7.54
CA TYR A 208 -9.52 6.26 7.90
C TYR A 208 -10.03 7.59 8.43
N ALA A 209 -11.18 8.07 7.94
CA ALA A 209 -11.79 9.29 8.47
C ALA A 209 -12.18 9.14 9.95
N LYS A 210 -12.67 7.96 10.35
CA LYS A 210 -12.96 7.65 11.76
C LYS A 210 -11.72 7.73 12.64
N ILE A 211 -10.58 7.25 12.13
CA ILE A 211 -9.30 7.30 12.85
C ILE A 211 -8.84 8.74 13.05
N VAL A 212 -8.95 9.58 12.02
CA VAL A 212 -8.61 11.01 12.14
C VAL A 212 -9.50 11.71 13.18
N ASN A 213 -10.79 11.40 13.21
CA ASN A 213 -11.71 11.96 14.21
C ASN A 213 -11.35 11.48 15.64
N GLU A 214 -11.08 10.19 15.83
CA GLU A 214 -10.66 9.65 17.14
C GLU A 214 -9.35 10.28 17.64
N GLU A 215 -8.39 10.56 16.75
CA GLU A 215 -7.15 11.25 17.13
C GLU A 215 -7.38 12.74 17.42
N LEU A 216 -8.32 13.39 16.73
CA LEU A 216 -8.72 14.77 17.01
C LEU A 216 -9.36 14.89 18.40
N ASP A 217 -10.29 13.98 18.72
CA ASP A 217 -10.96 13.96 20.02
C ASP A 217 -9.94 13.83 21.16
N LYS A 218 -8.98 12.90 21.05
CA LYS A 218 -7.88 12.75 22.03
C LYS A 218 -7.02 14.01 22.16
N ALA A 219 -6.70 14.67 21.04
CA ALA A 219 -5.88 15.88 21.07
C ALA A 219 -6.61 17.04 21.76
N VAL A 220 -7.93 17.14 21.60
CA VAL A 220 -8.77 18.11 22.31
C VAL A 220 -8.85 17.77 23.80
N GLU A 221 -9.04 16.50 24.17
CA GLU A 221 -9.05 16.04 25.57
C GLU A 221 -7.73 16.42 26.28
N GLN A 222 -6.58 16.15 25.66
CA GLN A 222 -5.25 16.49 26.21
C GLN A 222 -4.99 18.00 26.35
N PHE A 223 -5.68 18.84 25.57
CA PHE A 223 -5.53 20.29 25.63
C PHE A 223 -6.43 20.92 26.71
N ILE A 224 -7.58 20.29 27.00
CA ILE A 224 -8.56 20.80 27.96
C ILE A 224 -8.22 20.37 29.40
N GLU A 225 -7.45 19.30 29.59
CA GLU A 225 -6.83 18.91 30.88
C GLU A 225 -5.60 19.76 31.24
#